data_AF-A0A2G9Y1S8-F1
#
_entry.id   AF-A0A2G9Y1S8-F1
#
_cell.length_a   1.000
_cell.length_b   1.000
_cell.length_c   1.000
_cell.angle_alpha   90.00
_cell.angle_beta   90.00
_cell.angle_gamma   90.00
#
_symmetry.space_group_name_H-M   'P 1'
#
loop_
_entity.id
_entity.type
_entity.pdbx_description
1 polymer ?
#
loop_
_entity_poly.entity_id
_entity_poly.type
_entity_poly.pdbx_seq_one_letter_code
_entity_poly.pdbx_strand_id
1 'polypeptide(L)'
;MLKKVSYELNSNDFVFDSEMLAQIAVQKFRVGEVPVPCRYFPEASEINFWRSSCYGLQTLLVCLKFMLHKLKIKELEQFIAKC
;
A
#
# COMPACT_ATOMS: atom_id res chain seq x y z
N MET A 1 7.32 7.83 -11.14
CA MET A 1 6.48 7.44 -10.00
C MET A 1 7.31 7.30 -8.73
N LEU A 2 8.23 6.31 -8.63
CA LEU A 2 8.98 6.03 -7.40
C LEU A 2 9.71 7.25 -6.80
N LYS A 3 10.31 8.12 -7.64
CA LYS A 3 10.96 9.36 -7.17
C LYS A 3 10.02 10.34 -6.47
N LYS A 4 8.70 10.26 -6.69
CA LYS A 4 7.69 11.14 -6.10
C LYS A 4 6.95 10.51 -4.91
N VAL A 5 7.09 9.20 -4.70
CA VAL A 5 6.39 8.47 -3.65
C VAL A 5 7.34 8.25 -2.47
N SER A 6 6.86 8.48 -1.25
CA SER A 6 7.61 8.24 -0.02
C SER A 6 7.58 6.77 0.40
N TYR A 7 7.95 5.86 -0.51
CA TYR A 7 7.88 4.41 -0.25
C TYR A 7 8.84 3.96 0.87
N GLU A 8 9.88 4.74 1.17
CA GLU A 8 10.79 4.53 2.31
C GLU A 8 10.07 4.63 3.67
N LEU A 9 8.89 5.27 3.71
CA LEU A 9 8.04 5.37 4.91
C LEU A 9 7.03 4.21 5.00
N ASN A 10 7.02 3.31 4.02
CA ASN A 10 6.14 2.15 4.03
C ASN A 10 6.79 1.00 4.80
N SER A 11 5.97 0.04 5.20
CA SER A 11 6.41 -1.19 5.85
C SER A 11 7.26 -2.05 4.93
N ASN A 12 8.18 -2.83 5.49
CA ASN A 12 8.87 -3.90 4.74
C ASN A 12 8.10 -5.25 4.77
N ASP A 13 6.88 -5.26 5.31
CA ASP A 13 6.01 -6.44 5.43
C ASP A 13 4.85 -6.39 4.41
N PHE A 14 3.95 -7.38 4.44
CA PHE A 14 2.87 -7.57 3.46
C PHE A 14 2.00 -6.32 3.18
N VAL A 15 1.82 -5.39 4.11
CA VAL A 15 1.00 -4.17 3.93
C VAL A 15 1.61 -3.14 2.95
N PHE A 16 2.88 -3.31 2.58
CA PHE A 16 3.58 -2.38 1.68
C PHE A 16 2.80 -2.09 0.39
N ASP A 17 2.18 -3.10 -0.20
CA ASP A 17 1.42 -3.00 -1.44
C ASP A 17 0.24 -2.02 -1.32
N SER A 18 -0.47 -2.09 -0.20
CA SER A 18 -1.64 -1.29 0.13
C SER A 18 -1.23 0.16 0.39
N GLU A 19 -0.11 0.38 1.09
CA GLU A 19 0.47 1.71 1.31
C GLU A 19 0.88 2.36 -0.02
N MET A 20 1.52 1.59 -0.89
CA MET A 20 1.94 2.04 -2.21
C MET A 20 0.74 2.43 -3.08
N LEU A 21 -0.30 1.59 -3.12
CA LEU A 21 -1.53 1.87 -3.85
C LEU A 21 -2.24 3.12 -3.34
N ALA A 22 -2.31 3.30 -2.02
CA ALA A 22 -2.88 4.51 -1.41
C ALA A 22 -2.11 5.77 -1.80
N GLN A 23 -0.77 5.74 -1.76
CA GLN A 23 0.07 6.85 -2.21
C GLN A 23 -0.14 7.18 -3.70
N ILE A 24 -0.20 6.16 -4.55
CA ILE A 24 -0.46 6.31 -5.99
C ILE A 24 -1.83 6.98 -6.21
N ALA A 25 -2.85 6.57 -5.46
CA ALA A 25 -4.19 7.12 -5.54
C ALA A 25 -4.25 8.58 -5.06
N VAL A 26 -3.57 8.94 -3.96
CA VAL A 26 -3.48 10.34 -3.49
C VAL A 26 -2.82 11.23 -4.54
N GLN A 27 -1.73 10.77 -5.14
CA GLN A 27 -0.97 11.52 -6.14
C GLN A 27 -1.62 11.50 -7.54
N LYS A 28 -2.76 10.81 -7.69
CA LYS A 28 -3.55 10.72 -8.94
C LYS A 28 -2.72 10.24 -10.14
N PHE A 29 -1.80 9.30 -9.93
CA PHE A 29 -1.09 8.69 -11.06
C PHE A 29 -2.04 7.86 -11.92
N ARG A 30 -1.71 7.73 -13.20
CA ARG A 30 -2.38 6.79 -14.10
C ARG A 30 -1.94 5.37 -13.76
N VAL A 31 -2.91 4.49 -13.54
CA VAL A 31 -2.69 3.06 -13.22
C VAL A 31 -3.24 2.21 -14.36
N GLY A 32 -2.54 1.14 -14.69
CA GLY A 32 -2.97 0.11 -15.62
C GLY A 32 -2.66 -1.27 -15.04
N GLU A 33 -3.50 -2.24 -15.34
CA GLU A 33 -3.32 -3.63 -14.92
C GLU A 33 -2.81 -4.47 -16.09
N VAL A 34 -1.88 -5.39 -15.82
CA VAL A 34 -1.35 -6.34 -16.79
C VAL A 34 -1.62 -7.74 -16.25
N PRO A 35 -2.36 -8.60 -16.98
CA PRO A 35 -2.64 -9.95 -16.50
C PRO A 35 -1.37 -10.79 -16.51
N VAL A 36 -1.11 -11.48 -15.39
CA VAL A 36 0.01 -12.42 -15.24
C VAL A 36 -0.55 -13.77 -14.78
N PRO A 37 -0.21 -14.90 -15.43
CA PRO A 37 -0.69 -16.20 -15.01
C PRO A 37 -0.17 -16.55 -13.61
N CYS A 38 -1.08 -16.80 -12.67
CA CYS A 38 -0.71 -17.24 -11.32
C CYS A 38 -0.20 -18.68 -11.36
N ARG A 39 0.95 -18.93 -10.73
CA ARG A 39 1.49 -20.28 -10.52
C ARG A 39 1.65 -20.48 -9.02
N TYR A 40 0.90 -21.43 -8.47
CA TYR A 40 1.13 -21.93 -7.12
C TYR A 40 2.22 -22.99 -7.17
N PHE A 41 3.26 -22.81 -6.37
CA PHE A 41 4.36 -23.74 -6.21
C PHE A 41 4.59 -23.95 -4.71
N PRO A 42 5.07 -25.13 -4.26
CA PRO A 42 5.26 -25.43 -2.84
C PRO A 42 6.18 -24.43 -2.11
N GLU A 43 7.10 -23.80 -2.83
CA GLU A 43 8.02 -22.79 -2.30
C GLU A 43 7.44 -21.37 -2.32
N ALA A 44 6.18 -21.21 -2.76
CA ALA A 44 5.51 -19.92 -2.77
C ALA A 44 5.32 -19.44 -1.33
N SER A 45 5.41 -18.13 -1.12
CA SER A 45 5.21 -17.57 0.21
C SER A 45 3.76 -17.77 0.65
N GLU A 46 3.58 -18.55 1.72
CA GLU A 46 2.31 -18.73 2.40
C GLU A 46 2.26 -17.85 3.66
N ILE A 47 1.14 -17.16 3.87
CA ILE A 47 0.90 -16.36 5.06
C ILE A 47 0.00 -17.15 6.02
N ASN A 48 0.43 -17.33 7.26
CA ASN A 48 -0.40 -18.00 8.27
C ASN A 48 -1.58 -17.11 8.71
N PHE A 49 -2.59 -17.73 9.33
CA PHE A 49 -3.82 -17.06 9.74
C PHE A 49 -3.60 -15.80 10.60
N TRP A 50 -2.70 -15.87 11.59
CA TRP A 50 -2.43 -14.75 12.48
C TRP A 50 -1.75 -13.59 11.76
N ARG A 51 -0.74 -13.88 10.93
CA ARG A 51 -0.09 -12.85 10.09
C ARG A 51 -1.08 -12.26 9.10
N SER A 52 -1.95 -13.07 8.49
CA SER A 52 -3.00 -12.61 7.59
C SER A 52 -4.00 -11.69 8.30
N SER A 53 -4.37 -12.00 9.54
CA SER A 53 -5.28 -11.15 10.32
C SER A 53 -4.64 -9.80 10.67
N CYS A 54 -3.37 -9.81 11.09
CA CYS A 54 -2.61 -8.59 11.33
C CYS A 54 -2.46 -7.75 10.06
N TYR A 55 -2.11 -8.39 8.93
CA TYR A 55 -2.04 -7.74 7.62
C TYR A 55 -3.37 -7.08 7.25
N GLY A 56 -4.49 -7.80 7.36
CA GLY A 56 -5.82 -7.25 7.07
C GLY A 56 -6.16 -6.01 7.91
N LEU A 57 -5.84 -6.03 9.21
CA LEU A 57 -6.03 -4.86 10.07
C LEU A 57 -5.12 -3.68 9.70
N GLN A 58 -3.87 -3.95 9.31
CA GLN A 58 -2.95 -2.92 8.83
C GLN A 58 -3.48 -2.29 7.53
N THR A 59 -4.01 -3.09 6.60
CA THR A 59 -4.66 -2.59 5.37
C THR A 59 -5.84 -1.67 5.68
N LEU A 60 -6.70 -2.03 6.65
CA LEU A 60 -7.79 -1.15 7.08
C LEU A 60 -7.27 0.17 7.67
N LEU A 61 -6.17 0.14 8.42
CA LEU A 61 -5.53 1.35 8.92
C LEU A 61 -4.98 2.23 7.78
N VAL A 62 -4.42 1.64 6.72
CA VAL A 62 -3.99 2.38 5.53
C VAL A 62 -5.18 3.05 4.84
N CYS A 63 -6.30 2.35 4.68
CA CYS A 63 -7.54 2.93 4.14
C CYS A 63 -8.02 4.12 4.98
N LEU A 64 -7.97 4.02 6.32
CA LEU A 64 -8.31 5.13 7.21
C LEU A 64 -7.36 6.32 7.01
N LYS A 65 -6.04 6.09 7.04
CA LYS A 65 -5.03 7.12 6.79
C LYS A 65 -5.29 7.82 5.44
N PHE A 66 -5.55 7.05 4.38
CA PHE A 66 -5.88 7.56 3.05
C PHE A 66 -7.11 8.47 3.07
N MET A 67 -8.20 8.04 3.70
CA MET A 67 -9.42 8.84 3.81
C MET A 67 -9.18 10.15 4.56
N LEU A 68 -8.50 10.10 5.71
CA LEU A 68 -8.18 11.28 6.51
C LEU A 68 -7.34 12.30 5.73
N HIS A 69 -6.37 11.82 4.96
CA HIS A 69 -5.53 12.66 4.12
C HIS A 69 -6.31 13.25 2.94
N LYS A 70 -7.08 12.43 2.24
CA LYS A 70 -7.91 12.86 1.09
C LYS A 70 -8.97 13.89 1.51
N LEU A 71 -9.54 13.76 2.70
CA LEU A 71 -10.50 14.70 3.28
C LEU A 71 -9.84 15.94 3.90
N LYS A 72 -8.50 16.06 3.85
CA LYS A 72 -7.72 17.16 4.46
C LYS A 72 -7.93 17.32 5.97
N ILE A 73 -8.33 16.24 6.65
CA ILE A 73 -8.47 16.22 8.12
C ILE A 73 -7.09 16.15 8.77
N LYS A 74 -6.17 15.38 8.17
CA LYS A 74 -4.79 15.27 8.64
C LYS A 74 -3.84 15.10 7.46
N GLU A 75 -2.84 15.96 7.37
CA GLU A 75 -1.74 15.78 6.44
C GLU A 75 -0.78 14.73 7.00
N LEU A 76 -0.42 13.74 6.18
CA LEU A 76 0.41 12.61 6.58
C LEU A 76 1.59 12.58 5.63
N GLU A 77 2.81 12.65 6.17
CA GLU A 77 4.06 12.69 5.38
C GLU A 77 4.16 11.53 4.40
N GLN A 78 3.65 10.35 4.78
CA GLN A 78 3.56 9.17 3.93
C GLN A 78 2.87 9.44 2.59
N PHE A 79 1.92 10.39 2.52
CA PHE A 79 1.16 10.70 1.30
C PHE A 79 1.58 11.99 0.59
N ILE A 80 2.52 12.76 1.16
CA ILE A 80 3.06 13.95 0.53
C ILE A 80 4.05 13.52 -0.57
N ALA A 81 3.99 14.18 -1.73
CA ALA A 81 4.91 13.90 -2.81
C ALA A 81 6.33 14.38 -2.47
N LYS A 82 7.32 13.53 -2.74
CA LYS A 82 8.73 13.93 -2.68
C LYS A 82 9.05 14.93 -3.79
N CYS A 83 9.77 16.00 -3.43
CA CYS A 83 10.32 17.00 -4.34
C CYS A 83 11.51 16.44 -5.14
#